data_AF-A0A556VC91-F1
#
_entry.id   AF-A0A556VC91-F1
#
_cell.length_a   1.000
_cell.length_b   1.000
_cell.length_c   1.000
_cell.angle_alpha   90.00
_cell.angle_beta   90.00
_cell.angle_gamma   90.00
#
_symmetry.space_group_name_H-M   'P 1'
#
loop_
_entity.id
_entity.type
_entity.pdbx_description
1 polymer ?
#
loop_
_entity_poly.entity_id
_entity_poly.type
_entity_poly.pdbx_seq_one_letter_code
_entity_poly.pdbx_strand_id
1 'polypeptide(L)'
;MPTGSGHICAHARYRSRFQDGPGRDITCRHDRVLEKFNGVVKKSYSEMDLPCCPTVLGILAGVGCGLCLGWHLRGRLIKPTQGVGTCCEETASCGETSVMGDTGELKLILAVRTDLKMGKGKVAAQCSHAAVSAYKQVQRRNPELLKKWEYYGQPKVVVKVPDEESLMELLYHAKKVGLPVSLIQDAGRTQIAPGSRTVLGVGPGPADLVDGVTGHLKLY
;
A
#
# COMPACT_ATOMS: atom_id res chain seq x y z
N MET A 1 53.40 -12.11 20.78
CA MET A 1 52.47 -12.24 19.65
C MET A 1 51.37 -13.22 20.04
N PRO A 2 50.19 -12.76 20.48
CA PRO A 2 49.02 -13.62 20.57
C PRO A 2 47.90 -13.20 19.62
N THR A 3 47.27 -14.22 19.07
CA THR A 3 46.02 -14.26 18.31
C THR A 3 44.82 -13.87 19.17
N GLY A 4 43.79 -13.26 18.57
CA GLY A 4 42.51 -13.00 19.24
C GLY A 4 41.39 -12.65 18.27
N SER A 5 40.58 -13.65 17.93
CA SER A 5 39.28 -13.52 17.28
C SER A 5 38.32 -12.68 18.14
N GLY A 6 37.56 -11.79 17.50
CA GLY A 6 36.57 -10.94 18.17
C GLY A 6 35.39 -10.61 17.26
N HIS A 7 34.54 -11.60 16.99
CA HIS A 7 33.17 -11.37 16.56
C HIS A 7 32.38 -10.75 17.73
N ILE A 8 32.08 -9.45 17.69
CA ILE A 8 31.09 -8.85 18.58
C ILE A 8 30.28 -7.77 17.83
N CYS A 9 29.08 -8.19 17.42
CA CYS A 9 27.82 -7.46 17.28
C CYS A 9 27.87 -5.91 17.35
N ALA A 10 27.85 -5.26 16.19
CA ALA A 10 27.65 -3.81 16.06
C ALA A 10 26.16 -3.45 16.14
N HIS A 11 25.56 -3.53 17.34
CA HIS A 11 24.18 -3.10 17.57
C HIS A 11 24.00 -2.05 18.68
N ALA A 12 25.07 -1.37 19.10
CA ALA A 12 25.00 -0.44 20.23
C ALA A 12 25.93 0.78 20.09
N ARG A 13 25.67 1.68 19.13
CA ARG A 13 26.20 3.07 19.16
C ARG A 13 25.25 4.08 18.51
N TYR A 14 23.99 4.10 18.92
CA TYR A 14 23.06 5.19 18.57
C TYR A 14 22.43 5.83 19.81
N ARG A 15 23.17 5.95 20.92
CA ARG A 15 22.62 6.55 22.15
C ARG A 15 23.69 7.23 22.99
N SER A 16 24.22 8.36 22.51
CA SER A 16 24.75 9.41 23.40
C SER A 16 25.08 10.69 22.61
N ARG A 17 24.09 11.57 22.47
CA ARG A 17 24.26 13.03 22.52
C ARG A 17 22.92 13.70 22.23
N PHE A 18 22.07 13.78 23.24
CA PHE A 18 20.99 14.77 23.34
C PHE A 18 20.59 14.90 24.81
N GLN A 19 21.32 15.77 25.50
CA GLN A 19 21.06 16.44 26.79
C GLN A 19 21.87 17.75 26.67
N ASP A 20 21.39 18.98 26.91
CA ASP A 20 20.22 19.48 27.64
C ASP A 20 19.78 20.86 27.10
N GLY A 21 18.51 21.22 27.30
CA GLY A 21 17.96 22.57 27.14
C GLY A 21 16.51 22.64 27.67
N PRO A 22 16.11 23.66 28.46
CA PRO A 22 14.96 23.56 29.36
C PRO A 22 13.61 23.78 28.66
N GLY A 23 12.70 22.84 28.91
CA GLY A 23 11.28 23.07 29.16
C GLY A 23 10.48 23.86 28.12
N ARG A 24 9.92 23.16 27.14
CA ARG A 24 8.47 23.20 26.84
C ARG A 24 8.04 21.81 26.38
N ASP A 25 6.90 21.37 26.89
CA ASP A 25 6.38 20.00 26.79
C ASP A 25 5.88 19.68 25.36
N ILE A 26 6.76 19.12 24.51
CA ILE A 26 6.47 18.77 23.10
C ILE A 26 6.21 17.25 22.93
N THR A 27 6.46 16.45 23.96
CA THR A 27 6.25 14.98 23.96
C THR A 27 4.79 14.63 23.68
N CYS A 28 3.85 15.35 24.30
CA CYS A 28 2.42 15.03 24.31
C CYS A 28 1.69 15.17 22.94
N ARG A 29 2.30 15.81 21.93
CA ARG A 29 1.69 15.99 20.59
C ARG A 29 2.38 15.18 19.49
N HIS A 30 3.63 14.78 19.70
CA HIS A 30 4.32 13.82 18.84
C HIS A 30 3.69 12.42 19.01
N ASP A 31 3.29 12.09 20.24
CA ASP A 31 2.57 10.87 20.57
C ASP A 31 1.27 10.76 19.77
N ARG A 32 0.53 11.84 19.53
CA ARG A 32 -0.78 11.76 18.84
C ARG A 32 -0.71 11.42 17.34
N VAL A 33 0.40 11.74 16.66
CA VAL A 33 0.60 11.41 15.23
C VAL A 33 1.22 10.03 15.09
N LEU A 34 2.16 9.68 15.95
CA LEU A 34 2.67 8.31 16.06
C LEU A 34 1.60 7.35 16.56
N GLU A 35 0.66 7.75 17.40
CA GLU A 35 -0.51 6.96 17.80
C GLU A 35 -1.55 6.86 16.70
N LYS A 36 -1.71 7.86 15.83
CA LYS A 36 -2.53 7.70 14.62
C LYS A 36 -1.86 6.76 13.62
N PHE A 37 -0.53 6.83 13.47
CA PHE A 37 0.22 5.93 12.60
C PHE A 37 0.26 4.50 13.17
N ASN A 38 0.65 4.32 14.43
CA ASN A 38 0.62 3.06 15.17
C ASN A 38 -0.79 2.55 15.39
N GLY A 39 -1.80 3.40 15.48
CA GLY A 39 -3.20 3.03 15.59
C GLY A 39 -3.76 2.54 14.27
N VAL A 40 -3.35 3.13 13.14
CA VAL A 40 -3.67 2.63 11.79
C VAL A 40 -2.91 1.34 11.48
N VAL A 41 -1.64 1.24 11.87
CA VAL A 41 -0.84 0.02 11.72
C VAL A 41 -1.39 -1.08 12.64
N LYS A 42 -1.66 -0.82 13.93
CA LYS A 42 -2.32 -1.75 14.85
C LYS A 42 -3.69 -2.18 14.36
N LYS A 43 -4.49 -1.27 13.78
CA LYS A 43 -5.80 -1.60 13.21
C LYS A 43 -5.66 -2.62 12.06
N SER A 44 -4.65 -2.46 11.20
CA SER A 44 -4.35 -3.45 10.14
C SER A 44 -3.79 -4.77 10.67
N TYR A 45 -3.05 -4.79 11.79
CA TYR A 45 -2.61 -6.05 12.42
C TYR A 45 -3.73 -6.75 13.18
N SER A 46 -4.62 -6.01 13.86
CA SER A 46 -5.76 -6.59 14.59
C SER A 46 -6.86 -7.13 13.67
N GLU A 47 -6.90 -6.73 12.40
CA GLU A 47 -7.81 -7.33 11.39
C GLU A 47 -7.26 -8.64 10.79
N MET A 48 -6.04 -9.05 11.16
CA MET A 48 -5.39 -10.29 10.71
C MET A 48 -5.17 -11.31 11.84
N ASP A 49 -5.69 -11.05 13.04
CA ASP A 49 -5.77 -12.05 14.10
C ASP A 49 -7.09 -12.82 13.97
N LEU A 50 -6.96 -14.12 13.73
CA LEU A 50 -8.01 -15.13 13.81
C LEU A 50 -8.91 -14.88 15.04
N PRO A 51 -10.25 -14.83 14.89
CA PRO A 51 -11.14 -14.86 16.03
C PRO A 51 -11.21 -16.29 16.58
N CYS A 52 -10.32 -16.62 17.52
CA CYS A 52 -10.59 -17.64 18.54
C CYS A 52 -11.64 -17.09 19.52
N CYS A 53 -12.87 -16.89 19.04
CA CYS A 53 -14.02 -16.56 19.88
C CYS A 53 -14.74 -17.87 20.27
N PRO A 54 -14.95 -18.15 21.57
CA PRO A 54 -15.65 -19.36 22.03
C PRO A 54 -17.13 -19.45 21.61
N THR A 55 -17.66 -18.43 20.92
CA THR A 55 -19.02 -18.38 20.38
C THR A 55 -19.13 -18.95 18.95
N VAL A 56 -18.05 -19.02 18.17
CA VAL A 56 -18.09 -19.54 16.78
C VAL A 56 -18.13 -21.09 16.75
N LEU A 57 -17.52 -21.74 17.74
CA LEU A 57 -17.61 -23.20 17.92
C LEU A 57 -19.04 -23.68 18.21
N GLY A 58 -19.86 -22.87 18.88
CA GLY A 58 -21.26 -23.21 19.17
C GLY A 58 -22.17 -23.22 17.94
N ILE A 59 -21.94 -22.30 17.00
CA ILE A 59 -22.78 -22.16 15.80
C ILE A 59 -22.48 -23.29 14.79
N LEU A 60 -21.22 -23.73 14.67
CA LEU A 60 -20.85 -24.86 13.81
C LEU A 60 -21.38 -26.21 14.34
N ALA A 61 -21.41 -26.41 15.66
CA ALA A 61 -22.01 -27.61 16.26
C ALA A 61 -23.55 -27.61 16.15
N GLY A 62 -24.21 -26.44 16.22
CA GLY A 62 -25.66 -26.30 16.12
C GLY A 62 -26.23 -26.49 14.71
N VAL A 63 -25.57 -25.95 13.68
CA VAL A 63 -26.03 -26.08 12.29
C VAL A 63 -25.80 -27.50 11.73
N GLY A 64 -24.74 -28.18 12.19
CA GLY A 64 -24.46 -29.57 11.81
C GLY A 64 -25.53 -30.57 12.28
N CYS A 65 -26.00 -30.45 13.53
CA CYS A 65 -27.06 -31.33 14.04
C CYS A 65 -28.45 -31.03 13.44
N GLY A 66 -28.74 -29.77 13.09
CA GLY A 66 -30.01 -29.37 12.47
C GLY A 66 -30.21 -29.89 11.05
N LEU A 67 -29.14 -29.95 10.24
CA LEU A 67 -29.19 -30.48 8.86
C LEU A 67 -29.34 -32.02 8.82
N CYS A 68 -28.74 -32.75 9.77
CA CYS A 68 -28.82 -34.21 9.83
C CYS A 68 -30.21 -34.72 10.23
N LEU A 69 -30.92 -34.00 11.12
CA LEU A 69 -32.30 -34.36 11.49
C LEU A 69 -33.33 -33.91 10.45
N GLY A 70 -33.07 -32.80 9.73
CA GLY A 70 -33.93 -32.31 8.66
C GLY A 70 -33.91 -33.21 7.40
N TRP A 71 -32.77 -33.81 7.05
CA TRP A 71 -32.68 -34.69 5.89
C TRP A 71 -33.31 -36.07 6.14
N HIS A 72 -33.40 -36.52 7.39
CA HIS A 72 -34.05 -37.79 7.74
C HIS A 72 -35.58 -37.71 7.89
N LEU A 73 -36.18 -36.52 7.96
CA LEU A 73 -37.65 -36.35 7.95
C LEU A 73 -38.23 -35.98 6.58
N ARG A 74 -37.41 -35.66 5.58
CA ARG A 74 -37.87 -35.30 4.22
C ARG A 74 -37.93 -36.49 3.25
N GLY A 75 -37.58 -37.69 3.69
CA GLY A 75 -37.58 -38.92 2.89
C GLY A 75 -38.96 -39.57 2.65
N ARG A 76 -40.08 -38.89 2.94
CA ARG A 76 -41.42 -39.50 2.81
C ARG A 76 -42.47 -38.79 2.00
N LEU A 77 -42.19 -37.69 1.30
CA LEU A 77 -43.19 -37.10 0.41
C LEU A 77 -42.51 -36.19 -0.61
N ILE A 78 -42.47 -36.62 -1.88
CA ILE A 78 -42.62 -35.83 -3.14
C ILE A 78 -42.05 -36.68 -4.30
N LYS A 79 -42.94 -37.01 -5.26
CA LYS A 79 -42.69 -37.80 -6.48
C LYS A 79 -42.00 -36.96 -7.57
N PRO A 80 -41.25 -37.54 -8.52
CA PRO A 80 -40.67 -36.78 -9.63
C PRO A 80 -41.64 -36.71 -10.82
N THR A 81 -41.81 -35.52 -11.40
CA THR A 81 -42.44 -35.34 -12.72
C THR A 81 -41.64 -34.32 -13.54
N GLN A 82 -41.46 -34.65 -14.82
CA GLN A 82 -40.68 -33.95 -15.85
C GLN A 82 -41.31 -32.61 -16.29
N GLY A 83 -40.49 -31.67 -16.81
CA GLY A 83 -40.99 -30.42 -17.41
C GLY A 83 -39.92 -29.62 -18.17
N VAL A 84 -40.13 -29.52 -19.48
CA VAL A 84 -39.43 -28.75 -20.53
C VAL A 84 -39.68 -27.23 -20.40
N GLY A 85 -38.75 -26.38 -20.83
CA GLY A 85 -38.99 -24.94 -21.03
C GLY A 85 -37.79 -24.12 -21.51
N THR A 86 -37.81 -23.70 -22.78
CA THR A 86 -36.94 -22.71 -23.44
C THR A 86 -37.52 -21.29 -23.29
N CYS A 87 -36.68 -20.24 -23.27
CA CYS A 87 -36.73 -19.05 -24.16
C CYS A 87 -35.71 -17.96 -23.78
N CYS A 88 -35.42 -17.12 -24.78
CA CYS A 88 -34.28 -16.24 -25.05
C CYS A 88 -34.47 -14.75 -24.64
N GLU A 89 -33.51 -13.91 -25.08
CA GLU A 89 -33.35 -12.42 -24.99
C GLU A 89 -32.60 -11.92 -23.74
N GLU A 90 -31.62 -10.99 -23.80
CA GLU A 90 -31.40 -9.91 -24.77
C GLU A 90 -29.90 -9.52 -24.79
N THR A 91 -29.34 -9.37 -25.99
CA THR A 91 -28.00 -8.80 -26.23
C THR A 91 -28.02 -7.29 -26.06
N ALA A 92 -27.27 -6.78 -25.08
CA ALA A 92 -26.83 -5.38 -25.05
C ALA A 92 -25.30 -5.35 -24.95
N SER A 93 -24.73 -4.75 -25.99
CA SER A 93 -23.31 -4.68 -26.31
C SER A 93 -22.60 -3.52 -25.60
N CYS A 94 -21.29 -3.68 -25.50
CA CYS A 94 -20.25 -2.65 -25.58
C CYS A 94 -19.91 -1.87 -24.30
N GLY A 95 -18.85 -2.36 -23.64
CA GLY A 95 -17.98 -1.58 -22.78
C GLY A 95 -16.65 -2.28 -22.48
N GLU A 96 -16.23 -3.24 -23.30
CA GLU A 96 -14.89 -3.81 -23.18
C GLU A 96 -13.92 -2.90 -23.93
N THR A 97 -13.35 -1.93 -23.21
CA THR A 97 -12.10 -1.32 -23.65
C THR A 97 -11.02 -2.37 -23.50
N SER A 98 -10.87 -3.18 -24.54
CA SER A 98 -9.73 -4.06 -24.73
C SER A 98 -8.45 -3.23 -24.69
N VAL A 99 -7.71 -3.32 -23.59
CA VAL A 99 -6.25 -3.10 -23.65
C VAL A 99 -5.65 -4.49 -23.63
N MET A 100 -5.04 -4.84 -24.77
CA MET A 100 -4.37 -6.10 -25.02
C MET A 100 -3.52 -6.52 -23.83
N GLY A 101 -3.50 -7.83 -23.57
CA GLY A 101 -2.73 -8.45 -22.51
C GLY A 101 -1.28 -8.03 -22.57
N ASP A 102 -0.88 -7.19 -21.61
CA ASP A 102 0.49 -7.16 -21.17
C ASP A 102 0.60 -8.13 -20.01
N THR A 103 1.51 -9.09 -20.15
CA THR A 103 2.15 -9.86 -19.06
C THR A 103 2.96 -8.90 -18.18
N GLY A 104 2.28 -7.86 -17.73
CA GLY A 104 2.86 -6.55 -17.51
C GLY A 104 3.37 -6.43 -16.11
N GLU A 105 4.69 -6.31 -16.03
CA GLU A 105 5.38 -5.85 -14.84
C GLU A 105 4.68 -4.61 -14.31
N LEU A 106 4.37 -4.60 -13.02
CA LEU A 106 3.78 -3.44 -12.35
C LEU A 106 4.84 -2.84 -11.44
N LYS A 107 4.98 -1.52 -11.41
CA LYS A 107 5.92 -0.86 -10.51
C LYS A 107 5.41 0.47 -9.98
N LEU A 108 6.00 0.89 -8.87
CA LEU A 108 5.83 2.20 -8.25
C LEU A 108 7.15 2.98 -8.34
N ILE A 109 7.12 4.18 -8.91
CA ILE A 109 8.28 5.07 -8.94
C ILE A 109 8.15 6.11 -7.84
N LEU A 110 9.25 6.36 -7.13
CA LEU A 110 9.37 7.37 -6.09
C LEU A 110 10.38 8.42 -6.57
N ALA A 111 9.86 9.51 -7.13
CA ALA A 111 10.61 10.62 -7.66
C ALA A 111 10.96 11.62 -6.54
N VAL A 112 12.25 11.72 -6.21
CA VAL A 112 12.77 12.51 -5.07
C VAL A 112 13.42 13.78 -5.57
N ARG A 113 13.02 14.92 -5.00
CA ARG A 113 13.70 16.21 -5.23
C ARG A 113 15.09 16.25 -4.63
N THR A 114 16.06 16.64 -5.46
CA THR A 114 17.48 16.67 -5.09
C THR A 114 17.99 18.06 -4.71
N ASP A 115 17.36 19.14 -5.19
CA ASP A 115 17.62 20.53 -4.78
C ASP A 115 17.47 20.76 -3.27
N LEU A 116 16.55 20.02 -2.66
CA LEU A 116 16.26 20.04 -1.23
C LEU A 116 17.38 19.47 -0.34
N LYS A 117 18.42 18.83 -0.93
CA LYS A 117 19.57 18.24 -0.22
C LYS A 117 19.19 17.42 1.02
N MET A 118 18.12 16.64 0.91
CA MET A 118 17.62 15.82 2.03
C MET A 118 18.65 14.76 2.44
N GLY A 119 18.87 14.62 3.75
CA GLY A 119 19.67 13.50 4.29
C GLY A 119 19.02 12.14 4.01
N LYS A 120 19.82 11.09 3.90
CA LYS A 120 19.38 9.72 3.53
C LYS A 120 18.18 9.22 4.35
N GLY A 121 18.20 9.44 5.66
CA GLY A 121 17.08 9.04 6.54
C GLY A 121 15.79 9.80 6.25
N LYS A 122 15.88 11.11 5.94
CA LYS A 122 14.71 11.90 5.56
C LYS A 122 14.15 11.42 4.23
N VAL A 123 15.00 11.14 3.24
CA VAL A 123 14.55 10.59 1.95
C VAL A 123 13.83 9.27 2.13
N ALA A 124 14.40 8.33 2.91
CA ALA A 124 13.74 7.06 3.19
C ALA A 124 12.35 7.24 3.82
N ALA A 125 12.21 8.16 4.78
CA ALA A 125 10.92 8.46 5.42
C ALA A 125 9.90 9.06 4.43
N GLN A 126 10.32 10.01 3.59
CA GLN A 126 9.44 10.64 2.59
C GLN A 126 9.02 9.65 1.50
N CYS A 127 9.94 8.81 1.02
CA CYS A 127 9.64 7.70 0.11
C CYS A 127 8.64 6.72 0.73
N SER A 128 8.78 6.41 2.02
CA SER A 128 7.84 5.55 2.75
C SER A 128 6.45 6.18 2.83
N HIS A 129 6.36 7.49 3.09
CA HIS A 129 5.08 8.21 3.07
C HIS A 129 4.42 8.18 1.68
N ALA A 130 5.20 8.42 0.61
CA ALA A 130 4.71 8.34 -0.76
C ALA A 130 4.18 6.95 -1.10
N ALA A 131 4.91 5.89 -0.74
CA ALA A 131 4.52 4.51 -1.00
C ALA A 131 3.24 4.10 -0.26
N VAL A 132 3.12 4.40 1.04
CA VAL A 132 1.90 4.09 1.81
C VAL A 132 0.70 4.90 1.31
N SER A 133 0.92 6.14 0.90
CA SER A 133 -0.13 6.99 0.36
C SER A 133 -0.61 6.48 -1.01
N ALA A 134 0.31 6.09 -1.90
CA ALA A 134 -0.01 5.44 -3.17
C ALA A 134 -0.77 4.12 -2.97
N TYR A 135 -0.29 3.25 -2.07
CA TYR A 135 -0.95 2.00 -1.69
C TYR A 135 -2.42 2.24 -1.30
N LYS A 136 -2.65 3.15 -0.34
CA LYS A 136 -4.01 3.46 0.14
C LYS A 136 -4.89 4.10 -0.94
N GLN A 137 -4.30 4.83 -1.88
CA GLN A 137 -5.04 5.41 -2.99
C GLN A 137 -5.51 4.31 -3.96
N VAL A 138 -4.61 3.41 -4.34
CA VAL A 138 -4.93 2.31 -5.27
C VAL A 138 -5.85 1.28 -4.62
N GLN A 139 -5.66 0.97 -3.34
CA GLN A 139 -6.56 0.09 -2.59
C GLN A 139 -8.04 0.50 -2.70
N ARG A 140 -8.33 1.80 -2.71
CA ARG A 140 -9.70 2.32 -2.80
C ARG A 140 -10.21 2.44 -4.23
N ARG A 141 -9.33 2.64 -5.21
CA ARG A 141 -9.71 2.96 -6.60
C ARG A 141 -9.66 1.76 -7.52
N ASN A 142 -8.70 0.87 -7.31
CA ASN A 142 -8.45 -0.30 -8.14
C ASN A 142 -7.77 -1.40 -7.31
N PRO A 143 -8.53 -2.13 -6.47
CA PRO A 143 -7.99 -3.19 -5.62
C PRO A 143 -7.39 -4.36 -6.42
N GLU A 144 -7.88 -4.65 -7.63
CA GLU A 144 -7.33 -5.71 -8.48
C GLU A 144 -5.92 -5.36 -8.99
N LEU A 145 -5.70 -4.11 -9.40
CA LEU A 145 -4.36 -3.62 -9.76
C LEU A 145 -3.40 -3.72 -8.56
N LEU A 146 -3.87 -3.37 -7.36
CA LEU A 146 -3.08 -3.48 -6.15
C LEU A 146 -2.67 -4.93 -5.89
N LYS A 147 -3.63 -5.85 -5.90
CA LYS A 147 -3.40 -7.28 -5.69
C LYS A 147 -2.40 -7.85 -6.71
N LYS A 148 -2.51 -7.45 -7.97
CA LYS A 148 -1.56 -7.83 -9.03
C LYS A 148 -0.16 -7.30 -8.71
N TRP A 149 -0.02 -6.03 -8.31
CA TRP A 149 1.28 -5.45 -7.95
C TRP A 149 1.91 -6.13 -6.73
N GLU A 150 1.11 -6.46 -5.72
CA GLU A 150 1.54 -7.24 -4.54
C GLU A 150 2.01 -8.64 -4.94
N TYR A 151 1.29 -9.32 -5.83
CA TYR A 151 1.66 -10.63 -6.36
C TYR A 151 3.03 -10.59 -7.07
N TYR A 152 3.34 -9.51 -7.78
CA TYR A 152 4.65 -9.29 -8.40
C TYR A 152 5.74 -8.80 -7.43
N GLY A 153 5.52 -8.90 -6.11
CA GLY A 153 6.51 -8.51 -5.12
C GLY A 153 6.61 -7.00 -4.88
N GLN A 154 5.58 -6.24 -5.31
CA GLN A 154 5.41 -4.81 -5.03
C GLN A 154 6.67 -3.97 -5.30
N PRO A 155 7.28 -4.02 -6.50
CA PRO A 155 8.55 -3.35 -6.78
C PRO A 155 8.42 -1.82 -6.71
N LYS A 156 9.44 -1.19 -6.13
CA LYS A 156 9.53 0.26 -5.91
C LYS A 156 10.91 0.73 -6.35
N VAL A 157 10.97 1.72 -7.23
CA VAL A 157 12.24 2.28 -7.72
C VAL A 157 12.30 3.76 -7.37
N VAL A 158 13.45 4.21 -6.87
CA VAL A 158 13.65 5.60 -6.45
C VAL A 158 14.48 6.33 -7.50
N VAL A 159 13.98 7.46 -7.99
CA VAL A 159 14.61 8.28 -9.02
C VAL A 159 14.81 9.72 -8.55
N LYS A 160 15.70 10.45 -9.22
CA LYS A 160 16.03 11.86 -8.94
C LYS A 160 15.22 12.78 -9.81
N VAL A 161 14.76 13.87 -9.21
CA VAL A 161 14.19 15.04 -9.89
C VAL A 161 14.98 16.28 -9.44
N PRO A 162 15.35 17.18 -10.36
CA PRO A 162 16.17 18.33 -10.02
C PRO A 162 15.46 19.31 -9.08
N ASP A 163 14.20 19.66 -9.36
CA ASP A 163 13.49 20.77 -8.71
C ASP A 163 11.97 20.52 -8.59
N GLU A 164 11.23 21.51 -8.06
CA GLU A 164 9.77 21.43 -7.89
C GLU A 164 9.00 21.46 -9.21
N GLU A 165 9.46 22.24 -10.18
CA GLU A 165 8.78 22.43 -11.45
C GLU A 165 8.73 21.12 -12.22
N SER A 166 9.90 20.48 -12.37
CA SER A 166 10.04 19.15 -12.95
C SER A 166 9.19 18.09 -12.22
N LEU A 167 9.08 18.19 -10.88
CA LEU A 167 8.23 17.28 -10.09
C LEU A 167 6.74 17.47 -10.42
N MET A 168 6.31 18.71 -10.64
CA MET A 168 4.93 19.04 -10.97
C MET A 168 4.58 18.68 -12.43
N GLU A 169 5.52 18.80 -13.36
CA GLU A 169 5.37 18.31 -14.73
C GLU A 169 5.14 16.80 -14.77
N LEU A 170 5.96 16.03 -14.04
CA LEU A 170 5.77 14.58 -13.90
C LEU A 170 4.40 14.23 -13.31
N LEU A 171 3.95 14.98 -12.29
CA LEU A 171 2.64 14.79 -11.69
C LEU A 171 1.52 15.03 -12.71
N TYR A 172 1.60 16.12 -13.49
CA TYR A 172 0.61 16.43 -14.51
C TYR A 172 0.59 15.37 -15.61
N HIS A 173 1.77 14.96 -16.10
CA HIS A 173 1.89 13.94 -17.12
C HIS A 173 1.32 12.59 -16.66
N ALA A 174 1.69 12.13 -15.45
CA ALA A 174 1.16 10.90 -14.86
C ALA A 174 -0.37 10.93 -14.72
N LYS A 175 -0.95 12.05 -14.26
CA LYS A 175 -2.40 12.21 -14.19
C LYS A 175 -3.07 12.16 -15.57
N LYS A 176 -2.45 12.79 -16.57
CA LYS A 176 -2.97 12.84 -17.96
C LYS A 176 -3.06 11.43 -18.56
N VAL A 177 -2.10 10.56 -18.28
CA VAL A 177 -2.09 9.16 -18.75
C VAL A 177 -2.86 8.20 -17.83
N GLY A 178 -3.53 8.71 -16.78
CA GLY A 178 -4.38 7.91 -15.89
C GLY A 178 -3.64 7.12 -14.81
N LEU A 179 -2.37 7.42 -14.54
CA LEU A 179 -1.62 6.76 -13.47
C LEU A 179 -2.01 7.29 -12.08
N PRO A 180 -2.07 6.42 -11.05
CA PRO A 180 -2.16 6.86 -9.67
C PRO A 180 -0.96 7.73 -9.29
N VAL A 181 -1.21 8.79 -8.50
CA VAL A 181 -0.14 9.69 -8.05
C VAL A 181 -0.29 10.05 -6.58
N SER A 182 0.84 10.17 -5.90
CA SER A 182 0.92 10.58 -4.49
C SER A 182 1.99 11.64 -4.30
N LEU A 183 1.58 12.86 -3.97
CA LEU A 183 2.50 13.97 -3.73
C LEU A 183 2.68 14.17 -2.24
N ILE A 184 3.92 14.13 -1.77
CA ILE A 184 4.27 14.33 -0.37
C ILE A 184 4.82 15.75 -0.16
N GLN A 185 4.40 16.36 0.94
CA GLN A 185 4.85 17.66 1.39
C GLN A 185 5.50 17.54 2.77
N ASP A 186 6.59 18.25 2.99
CA ASP A 186 7.21 18.31 4.30
C ASP A 186 6.38 19.19 5.24
N ALA A 187 6.07 18.67 6.42
CA ALA A 187 5.26 19.33 7.42
C ALA A 187 6.00 20.48 8.16
N GLY A 188 7.20 20.87 7.70
CA GLY A 188 7.97 21.96 8.29
C GLY A 188 8.65 21.62 9.62
N ARG A 189 8.88 20.33 9.91
CA ARG A 189 9.58 19.87 11.12
C ARG A 189 11.09 19.72 10.91
N THR A 190 11.61 20.21 9.80
CA THR A 190 13.00 20.06 9.40
C THR A 190 13.54 21.38 8.83
N GLN A 191 14.81 21.39 8.42
CA GLN A 191 15.52 22.53 7.85
C GLN A 191 15.00 22.97 6.46
N ILE A 192 13.98 22.29 5.91
CA ILE A 192 13.36 22.63 4.62
C ILE A 192 12.15 23.53 4.87
N ALA A 193 11.90 24.47 3.96
CA ALA A 193 10.76 25.36 4.04
C ALA A 193 9.45 24.57 4.22
N PRO A 194 8.59 24.93 5.19
CA PRO A 194 7.32 24.25 5.43
C PRO A 194 6.46 24.22 4.15
N GLY A 195 5.83 23.08 3.87
CA GLY A 195 4.97 22.92 2.69
C GLY A 195 5.71 22.56 1.39
N SER A 196 7.04 22.49 1.42
CA SER A 196 7.83 22.04 0.27
C SER A 196 7.43 20.65 -0.17
N ARG A 197 7.14 20.48 -1.46
CA ARG A 197 6.89 19.18 -2.08
C ARG A 197 8.20 18.41 -2.14
N THR A 198 8.25 17.19 -1.62
CA THR A 198 9.51 16.44 -1.45
C THR A 198 9.63 15.26 -2.40
N VAL A 199 8.59 14.43 -2.45
CA VAL A 199 8.57 13.17 -3.19
C VAL A 199 7.24 13.00 -3.91
N LEU A 200 7.30 12.55 -5.16
CA LEU A 200 6.15 12.13 -5.95
C LEU A 200 6.19 10.60 -6.13
N GLY A 201 5.13 9.92 -5.71
CA GLY A 201 4.84 8.55 -6.10
C GLY A 201 4.07 8.51 -7.42
N VAL A 202 4.55 7.75 -8.39
CA VAL A 202 3.89 7.48 -9.69
C VAL A 202 3.61 5.98 -9.81
N GLY A 203 2.34 5.61 -9.87
CA GLY A 203 1.86 4.23 -9.79
C GLY A 203 1.38 3.85 -8.37
N PRO A 204 1.26 2.54 -8.05
CA PRO A 204 1.61 1.41 -8.91
C PRO A 204 0.80 1.36 -10.21
N GLY A 205 1.43 0.93 -11.29
CA GLY A 205 0.83 0.82 -12.63
C GLY A 205 1.71 0.02 -13.60
N PRO A 206 1.22 -0.23 -14.84
CA PRO A 206 1.97 -0.93 -15.89
C PRO A 206 3.33 -0.30 -16.12
N ALA A 207 4.39 -1.11 -16.16
CA ALA A 207 5.77 -0.64 -16.26
C ALA A 207 5.99 0.25 -17.49
N ASP A 208 5.46 -0.14 -18.65
CA ASP A 208 5.56 0.65 -19.89
C ASP A 208 4.94 2.04 -19.76
N LEU A 209 3.75 2.12 -19.16
CA LEU A 209 3.05 3.38 -18.95
C LEU A 209 3.78 4.28 -17.93
N VAL A 210 4.32 3.65 -16.87
CA VAL A 210 5.12 4.34 -15.86
C VAL A 210 6.43 4.85 -16.46
N ASP A 211 7.10 4.06 -17.28
CA ASP A 211 8.35 4.44 -17.96
C ASP A 211 8.14 5.53 -19.02
N GLY A 212 6.98 5.55 -19.68
CA GLY A 212 6.60 6.67 -20.54
C GLY A 212 6.60 8.02 -19.80
N VAL A 213 6.40 8.02 -18.48
CA VAL A 213 6.47 9.24 -17.65
C VAL A 213 7.85 9.44 -17.03
N THR A 214 8.47 8.38 -16.48
CA THR A 214 9.64 8.51 -15.60
C THR A 214 10.93 7.89 -16.13
N GLY A 215 10.92 7.20 -17.26
CA GLY A 215 12.05 6.39 -17.76
C GLY A 215 13.31 7.20 -18.10
N HIS A 216 13.17 8.51 -18.34
CA HIS A 216 14.30 9.41 -18.60
C HIS A 216 15.02 9.88 -17.32
N LEU A 217 14.46 9.59 -16.13
CA LEU A 217 15.01 10.03 -14.85
C LEU A 217 16.12 9.10 -14.37
N LYS A 218 17.12 9.66 -13.69
CA LYS A 218 18.24 8.90 -13.12
C LYS A 218 17.87 8.28 -11.77
N LEU A 219 18.44 7.13 -11.44
CA LEU A 219 18.27 6.50 -10.12
C LEU A 219 18.84 7.37 -8.97
N TYR A 220 18.21 7.30 -7.79
CA TYR A 220 18.57 8.05 -6.57
C TYR A 220 19.91 7.65 -5.94
#